data_AF-A0A847BKE3-F1
#
_entry.id   AF-A0A847BKE3-F1
#
_cell.length_a   1.000
_cell.length_b   1.000
_cell.length_c   1.000
_cell.angle_alpha   90.00
_cell.angle_beta   90.00
_cell.angle_gamma   90.00
#
_symmetry.space_group_name_H-M   'P 1'
#
loop_
_entity.id
_entity.type
_entity.pdbx_description
1 polymer ?
#
loop_
_entity_poly.entity_id
_entity_poly.type
_entity_poly.pdbx_seq_one_letter_code
_entity_poly.pdbx_strand_id
1 'polypeptide(L)'
;MPLPVQGQDITMKRDVPLKDLTIKQEVLISYKMAAACRMCKGLGYKIDWARKEPCRHCRSKGFTHQDDAAFISIDPQRLKNRHYSVVLPGYGDEGLEGKNRGDLILELAGVFPSYINAPDGRYLSPLFSNNGNELQSVQFVSAIDARYGGEFILPTLAGTYKATLPGGIQNGAKLRLEGEGLYENGKRGDLVYTLRVRPGRHEEKVLARLDELEAQHKEAPALQPGSAPPPEEIDFPGGSVPSLVKDLLPAIDSLEKALDAMQATGDSAHRDGLAMILSMKRDALAQHGVHRVPAIGERFNPHVHHAVAVDTNSGLEKGLVSDVLQEGYTYSGHLLRASMVRVAG
;
A
#
# COMPACT_ATOMS: atom_id res chain seq x y z
N MET A 1 -25.14 26.20 -62.12
CA MET A 1 -25.29 25.50 -60.83
C MET A 1 -23.90 25.19 -60.30
N PRO A 2 -23.67 25.23 -58.99
CA PRO A 2 -22.40 24.82 -58.40
C PRO A 2 -22.20 23.34 -58.70
N LEU A 3 -20.96 22.93 -58.97
CA LEU A 3 -20.66 21.51 -59.14
C LEU A 3 -20.82 20.82 -57.78
N PRO A 4 -21.27 19.55 -57.75
CA PRO A 4 -21.32 18.80 -56.50
C PRO A 4 -19.91 18.65 -55.93
N VAL A 5 -19.72 19.06 -54.68
CA VAL A 5 -18.42 19.06 -53.98
C VAL A 5 -18.50 18.13 -52.78
N GLN A 6 -17.54 17.21 -52.67
CA GLN A 6 -17.39 16.32 -51.52
C GLN A 6 -17.02 17.15 -50.28
N GLY A 7 -17.57 16.79 -49.11
CA GLY A 7 -17.17 17.39 -47.84
C GLY A 7 -15.68 17.18 -47.58
N GLN A 8 -15.02 18.17 -46.97
CA GLN A 8 -13.61 18.09 -46.61
C GLN A 8 -13.40 17.36 -45.27
N ASP A 9 -12.26 16.71 -45.14
CA ASP A 9 -11.85 16.07 -43.88
C ASP A 9 -11.42 17.12 -42.86
N ILE A 10 -11.78 16.89 -41.61
CA ILE A 10 -11.40 17.75 -40.48
C ILE A 10 -10.32 17.01 -39.69
N THR A 11 -9.18 17.66 -39.44
CA THR A 11 -8.16 17.13 -38.52
C THR A 11 -8.20 17.88 -37.20
N MET A 12 -8.32 17.15 -36.09
CA MET A 12 -8.36 17.70 -34.75
C MET A 12 -7.32 17.04 -33.86
N LYS A 13 -6.56 17.86 -33.13
CA LYS A 13 -5.59 17.42 -32.13
C LYS A 13 -6.12 17.73 -30.73
N ARG A 14 -5.99 16.78 -29.81
CA ARG A 14 -6.43 16.97 -28.43
C ARG A 14 -5.51 16.26 -27.45
N ASP A 15 -5.13 16.98 -26.40
CA ASP A 15 -4.41 16.41 -25.28
C ASP A 15 -5.38 15.67 -24.35
N VAL A 16 -5.01 14.47 -23.93
CA VAL A 16 -5.81 13.63 -23.04
C VAL A 16 -4.92 13.13 -21.89
N PRO A 17 -5.34 13.26 -20.63
CA PRO A 17 -4.60 12.69 -19.51
C PRO A 17 -4.39 11.18 -19.69
N LEU A 18 -3.16 10.70 -19.52
CA LEU A 18 -2.82 9.29 -19.67
C LEU A 18 -3.60 8.37 -18.72
N LYS A 19 -4.04 8.89 -17.57
CA LYS A 19 -4.93 8.16 -16.65
C LYS A 19 -6.24 7.72 -17.32
N ASP A 20 -6.78 8.56 -18.21
CA ASP A 20 -8.03 8.29 -18.93
C ASP A 20 -7.77 7.31 -20.10
N LEU A 21 -6.50 7.13 -20.48
CA LEU A 21 -6.04 6.21 -21.51
C LEU A 21 -5.57 4.85 -20.94
N THR A 22 -5.88 4.55 -19.68
CA THR A 22 -5.57 3.24 -19.06
C THR A 22 -6.71 2.22 -19.20
N ILE A 23 -7.93 2.70 -19.31
CA ILE A 23 -9.15 1.88 -19.40
C ILE A 23 -9.91 2.22 -20.69
N LYS A 24 -10.70 1.25 -21.17
CA LYS A 24 -11.60 1.50 -22.30
C LYS A 24 -12.69 2.48 -21.84
N GLN A 25 -12.89 3.55 -22.60
CA GLN A 25 -13.88 4.57 -22.28
C GLN A 25 -14.53 5.14 -23.54
N GLU A 26 -15.73 5.69 -23.36
CA GLU A 26 -16.43 6.45 -24.39
C GLU A 26 -16.37 7.93 -24.05
N VAL A 27 -15.89 8.74 -25.00
CA VAL A 27 -15.71 10.17 -24.83
C VAL A 27 -16.55 10.90 -25.87
N LEU A 28 -17.36 11.85 -25.42
CA LEU A 28 -18.04 12.79 -26.30
C LEU A 28 -17.08 13.93 -26.63
N ILE A 29 -16.86 14.16 -27.92
CA ILE A 29 -16.01 15.24 -28.39
C ILE A 29 -16.83 16.20 -29.24
N SER A 30 -16.80 17.48 -28.86
CA SER A 30 -17.34 18.57 -29.66
C SER A 30 -16.30 19.12 -30.62
N TYR A 31 -16.73 19.45 -31.83
CA TYR A 31 -15.89 20.02 -32.87
C TYR A 31 -16.71 20.94 -33.78
N LYS A 32 -16.02 21.72 -34.62
CA LYS A 32 -16.66 22.65 -35.56
C LYS A 32 -16.53 22.11 -36.97
N MET A 33 -17.66 22.03 -37.66
CA MET A 33 -17.72 21.69 -39.08
C MET A 33 -18.24 22.86 -39.90
N ALA A 34 -17.84 22.94 -41.17
CA ALA A 34 -18.46 23.80 -42.15
C ALA A 34 -19.69 23.09 -42.73
N ALA A 35 -20.84 23.73 -42.57
CA ALA A 35 -22.11 23.29 -43.13
C ALA A 35 -22.57 24.27 -44.22
N ALA A 36 -23.30 23.76 -45.21
CA ALA A 36 -23.82 24.59 -46.29
C ALA A 36 -24.72 25.69 -45.72
N CYS A 37 -24.53 26.92 -46.18
CA CYS A 37 -25.34 28.04 -45.69
C CYS A 37 -26.80 27.83 -46.08
N ARG A 38 -27.68 27.66 -45.10
CA ARG A 38 -29.12 27.40 -45.33
C ARG A 38 -29.81 28.50 -46.15
N MET A 39 -29.33 29.74 -46.07
CA MET A 39 -29.92 30.91 -46.74
C MET A 39 -29.61 31.00 -48.24
N CYS A 40 -28.46 30.48 -48.68
CA CYS A 40 -28.04 30.50 -50.10
C CYS A 40 -27.74 29.10 -50.65
N LYS A 41 -28.02 28.04 -49.88
CA LYS A 41 -27.79 26.64 -50.24
C LYS A 41 -26.36 26.36 -50.73
N GLY A 42 -25.36 26.90 -50.05
CA GLY A 42 -23.95 26.68 -50.44
C GLY A 42 -23.39 27.68 -51.46
N LEU A 43 -24.23 28.49 -52.12
CA LEU A 43 -23.81 29.31 -53.27
C LEU A 43 -22.97 30.53 -52.92
N GLY A 44 -23.08 31.03 -51.68
CA GLY A 44 -22.49 32.31 -51.28
C GLY A 44 -23.23 33.55 -51.82
N TYR A 45 -24.19 33.40 -52.71
CA TYR A 45 -25.01 34.50 -53.24
C TYR A 45 -26.47 34.05 -53.40
N LYS A 46 -27.39 35.02 -53.46
CA LYS A 46 -28.80 34.81 -53.83
C LYS A 46 -29.01 35.30 -55.27
N ILE A 47 -29.87 34.62 -56.02
CA ILE A 47 -30.30 35.07 -57.34
C ILE A 47 -31.63 35.77 -57.15
N ASP A 48 -31.66 37.07 -57.41
CA ASP A 48 -32.89 37.87 -57.39
C ASP A 48 -33.04 38.57 -58.74
N TRP A 49 -34.15 38.30 -59.46
CA TRP A 49 -34.59 38.93 -60.71
C TRP A 49 -33.53 39.23 -61.81
N ALA A 50 -32.41 38.47 -61.84
CA ALA A 50 -31.25 38.53 -62.76
C ALA A 50 -29.94 39.12 -62.20
N ARG A 51 -29.85 39.48 -60.90
CA ARG A 51 -28.59 39.89 -60.24
C ARG A 51 -28.15 38.87 -59.19
N LYS A 52 -26.83 38.68 -59.07
CA LYS A 52 -26.21 37.90 -57.99
C LYS A 52 -25.93 38.84 -56.83
N GLU A 53 -26.70 38.70 -55.75
CA GLU A 53 -26.46 39.46 -54.53
C GLU A 53 -25.66 38.64 -53.52
N PRO A 54 -24.59 39.20 -52.91
CA PRO A 54 -23.79 38.48 -51.92
C PRO A 54 -24.65 38.07 -50.72
N CYS A 55 -24.56 36.81 -50.31
CA CYS A 55 -25.31 36.32 -49.16
C CYS A 55 -24.75 36.94 -47.89
N ARG A 56 -25.54 37.79 -47.23
CA ARG A 56 -25.15 38.48 -45.99
C ARG A 56 -24.94 37.52 -44.81
N HIS A 57 -25.65 36.40 -44.79
CA HIS A 57 -25.59 35.44 -43.68
C HIS A 57 -24.25 34.69 -43.61
N CYS A 58 -23.76 34.16 -44.73
CA CYS A 58 -22.44 33.53 -44.80
C CYS A 58 -21.33 34.51 -45.26
N ARG A 59 -21.65 35.79 -45.48
CA ARG A 59 -20.74 36.81 -46.03
C ARG A 59 -20.03 36.33 -47.30
N SER A 60 -20.81 35.82 -48.24
CA SER A 60 -20.33 35.27 -49.52
C SER A 60 -19.48 33.99 -49.47
N LYS A 61 -19.26 33.40 -48.29
CA LYS A 61 -18.46 32.16 -48.17
C LYS A 61 -19.17 30.90 -48.66
N GLY A 62 -20.50 30.89 -48.68
CA GLY A 62 -21.31 29.71 -49.02
C GLY A 62 -21.51 28.72 -47.88
N PHE A 63 -20.71 28.77 -46.82
CA PHE A 63 -20.85 27.90 -45.64
C PHE A 63 -20.92 28.71 -44.34
N THR A 64 -21.37 28.04 -43.28
CA THR A 64 -21.41 28.54 -41.89
C THR A 64 -20.83 27.47 -40.98
N HIS A 65 -20.05 27.86 -39.98
CA HIS A 65 -19.59 26.90 -38.98
C HIS A 65 -20.73 26.51 -38.04
N GLN A 66 -20.85 25.22 -37.78
CA GLN A 66 -21.77 24.64 -36.81
C GLN A 66 -20.96 23.79 -35.83
N ASP A 67 -21.34 23.83 -34.56
CA ASP A 67 -20.82 22.90 -33.56
C ASP A 67 -21.54 21.55 -33.74
N ASP A 68 -20.77 20.47 -33.82
CA ASP A 68 -21.26 19.09 -33.87
C ASP A 68 -20.53 18.27 -32.80
N ALA A 69 -21.00 17.05 -32.53
CA ALA A 69 -20.40 16.17 -31.54
C ALA A 69 -20.37 14.71 -31.97
N ALA A 70 -19.28 14.02 -31.62
CA ALA A 70 -19.07 12.60 -31.93
C ALA A 70 -18.75 11.81 -30.65
N PHE A 71 -19.33 10.62 -30.53
CA PHE A 71 -18.94 9.64 -29.52
C PHE A 71 -17.77 8.81 -30.04
N ILE A 72 -16.74 8.66 -29.22
CA ILE A 72 -15.52 7.95 -29.58
C ILE A 72 -15.21 6.92 -28.52
N SER A 73 -15.08 5.67 -28.96
CA SER A 73 -14.55 4.61 -28.12
C SER A 73 -13.03 4.62 -28.20
N ILE A 74 -12.40 4.94 -27.07
CA ILE A 74 -10.94 4.91 -26.93
C ILE A 74 -10.56 3.56 -26.36
N ASP A 75 -9.86 2.76 -27.16
CA ASP A 75 -9.31 1.48 -26.74
C ASP A 75 -7.82 1.63 -26.39
N PRO A 76 -7.44 1.49 -25.12
CA PRO A 76 -6.05 1.68 -24.70
C PRO A 76 -5.07 0.73 -25.41
N GLN A 77 -5.52 -0.44 -25.88
CA GLN A 77 -4.64 -1.40 -26.57
C GLN A 77 -4.15 -0.88 -27.93
N ARG A 78 -4.86 0.08 -28.54
CA ARG A 78 -4.49 0.67 -29.84
C ARG A 78 -3.52 1.85 -29.70
N LEU A 79 -3.13 2.22 -28.48
CA LEU A 79 -2.17 3.28 -28.22
C LEU A 79 -0.81 2.93 -28.83
N LYS A 80 -0.19 3.93 -29.46
CA LYS A 80 1.17 3.85 -30.00
C LYS A 80 1.96 5.04 -29.49
N ASN A 81 2.93 4.80 -28.61
CA ASN A 81 3.80 5.85 -28.05
C ASN A 81 3.01 7.06 -27.50
N ARG A 82 1.97 6.80 -26.68
CA ARG A 82 1.01 7.79 -26.13
C ARG A 82 0.10 8.48 -27.17
N HIS A 83 0.19 8.15 -28.45
CA HIS A 83 -0.68 8.69 -29.47
C HIS A 83 -1.81 7.70 -29.79
N TYR A 84 -3.01 8.24 -30.00
CA TYR A 84 -4.17 7.50 -30.48
C TYR A 84 -4.78 8.24 -31.65
N SER A 85 -4.89 7.57 -32.79
CA SER A 85 -5.51 8.14 -33.99
C SER A 85 -6.75 7.36 -34.36
N VAL A 86 -7.86 8.07 -34.58
CA VAL A 86 -9.12 7.48 -35.03
C VAL A 86 -9.71 8.33 -36.15
N VAL A 87 -10.19 7.64 -37.17
CA VAL A 87 -10.94 8.25 -38.28
C VAL A 87 -12.41 7.93 -38.05
N LEU A 88 -13.24 8.97 -38.07
CA LEU A 88 -14.68 8.90 -37.92
C LEU A 88 -15.34 9.23 -39.27
N PRO A 89 -15.84 8.23 -40.00
CA PRO A 89 -16.40 8.44 -41.33
C PRO A 89 -17.65 9.33 -41.29
N GLY A 90 -17.72 10.33 -42.16
CA GLY A 90 -18.90 11.20 -42.28
C GLY A 90 -19.05 12.27 -41.18
N TYR A 91 -18.05 12.45 -40.33
CA TYR A 91 -18.01 13.49 -39.29
C TYR A 91 -17.24 14.75 -39.74
N GLY A 92 -16.78 14.83 -40.99
CA GLY A 92 -16.14 16.02 -41.57
C GLY A 92 -17.15 17.07 -42.04
N ASP A 93 -16.70 17.98 -42.90
CA ASP A 93 -17.51 19.06 -43.43
C ASP A 93 -18.67 18.54 -44.31
N GLU A 94 -19.73 19.34 -44.43
CA GLU A 94 -20.89 19.00 -45.25
C GLU A 94 -20.59 19.08 -46.75
N GLY A 95 -20.91 18.01 -47.49
CA GLY A 95 -20.86 18.02 -48.95
C GLY A 95 -21.98 18.86 -49.57
N LEU A 96 -21.74 19.42 -50.75
CA LEU A 96 -22.72 20.20 -51.51
C LEU A 96 -23.44 19.33 -52.55
N GLU A 97 -24.70 19.69 -52.86
CA GLU A 97 -25.52 19.02 -53.90
C GLU A 97 -25.64 17.49 -53.71
N GLY A 98 -25.94 17.07 -52.48
CA GLY A 98 -26.18 15.65 -52.16
C GLY A 98 -24.91 14.79 -52.07
N LYS A 99 -23.72 15.40 -52.05
CA LYS A 99 -22.47 14.71 -51.76
C LYS A 99 -22.32 14.42 -50.27
N ASN A 100 -21.55 13.36 -49.98
CA ASN A 100 -21.33 12.90 -48.62
C ASN A 100 -20.48 13.90 -47.84
N ARG A 101 -20.58 13.82 -46.51
CA ARG A 101 -19.66 14.49 -45.60
C ARG A 101 -18.25 13.93 -45.77
N GLY A 102 -17.25 14.75 -45.43
CA GLY A 102 -15.88 14.28 -45.23
C GLY A 102 -15.75 13.48 -43.92
N ASP A 103 -14.53 13.16 -43.53
CA ASP A 103 -14.23 12.40 -42.32
C ASP A 103 -13.61 13.28 -41.23
N LEU A 104 -13.79 12.90 -39.96
CA LEU A 104 -13.08 13.53 -38.84
C LEU A 104 -11.88 12.65 -38.45
N ILE A 105 -10.68 13.20 -38.61
CA ILE A 105 -9.41 12.59 -38.20
C ILE A 105 -9.05 13.17 -36.83
N LEU A 106 -9.19 12.36 -35.80
CA LEU A 106 -8.83 12.74 -34.44
C LEU A 106 -7.48 12.17 -34.07
N GLU A 107 -6.58 13.06 -33.65
CA GLU A 107 -5.28 12.74 -33.09
C GLU A 107 -5.26 13.10 -31.61
N LEU A 108 -5.26 12.10 -30.75
CA LEU A 108 -5.12 12.27 -29.31
C LEU A 108 -3.65 12.10 -28.91
N ALA A 109 -3.16 13.03 -28.09
CA ALA A 109 -1.85 12.95 -27.48
C ALA A 109 -2.00 12.76 -25.96
N GLY A 110 -1.44 11.66 -25.45
CA GLY A 110 -1.43 11.35 -24.03
C GLY A 110 -0.47 12.24 -23.26
N VAL A 111 -0.99 13.01 -22.30
CA VAL A 111 -0.20 13.86 -21.40
C VAL A 111 -0.16 13.26 -19.99
N PHE A 112 0.99 13.38 -19.32
CA PHE A 112 1.09 12.92 -17.93
C PHE A 112 0.23 13.79 -17.02
N PRO A 113 -0.53 13.18 -16.08
CA PRO A 113 -1.30 13.96 -15.12
C PRO A 113 -0.37 14.73 -14.18
N SER A 114 -0.75 15.96 -13.85
CA SER A 114 -0.03 16.76 -12.84
C SER A 114 -0.29 16.27 -11.41
N TYR A 115 -1.41 15.57 -11.17
CA TYR A 115 -1.76 14.97 -9.90
C TYR A 115 -2.68 13.75 -10.05
N ILE A 116 -2.70 12.88 -9.04
CA ILE A 116 -3.58 11.71 -8.93
C ILE A 116 -4.27 11.73 -7.57
N ASN A 117 -5.53 11.30 -7.53
CA ASN A 117 -6.33 11.22 -6.31
C ASN A 117 -5.85 10.04 -5.46
N ALA A 118 -5.46 10.30 -4.22
CA ALA A 118 -5.17 9.29 -3.23
C ALA A 118 -6.45 8.83 -2.50
N PRO A 119 -6.47 7.61 -1.92
CA PRO A 119 -7.61 7.07 -1.19
C PRO A 119 -8.07 7.95 -0.01
N ASP A 120 -7.16 8.71 0.58
CA ASP A 120 -7.40 9.64 1.70
C ASP A 120 -7.88 11.03 1.24
N GLY A 121 -8.19 11.20 -0.06
CA GLY A 121 -8.64 12.45 -0.64
C GLY A 121 -7.52 13.46 -0.92
N ARG A 122 -6.25 13.11 -0.67
CA ARG A 122 -5.11 13.98 -1.01
C ARG A 122 -4.72 13.86 -2.47
N TYR A 123 -4.08 14.90 -2.99
CA TYR A 123 -3.50 14.90 -4.34
C TYR A 123 -2.03 14.53 -4.26
N LEU A 124 -1.65 13.43 -4.92
CA LEU A 124 -0.24 13.06 -5.09
C LEU A 124 0.23 13.63 -6.42
N SER A 125 1.34 14.37 -6.44
CA SER A 125 2.01 14.81 -7.67
C SER A 125 3.00 13.74 -8.12
N PRO A 126 2.67 12.87 -9.09
CA PRO A 126 3.55 11.79 -9.50
C PRO A 126 4.44 12.29 -10.64
N LEU A 127 5.75 12.09 -10.51
CA LEU A 127 6.69 12.39 -11.58
C LEU A 127 6.89 11.14 -12.43
N PHE A 128 6.04 10.96 -13.43
CA PHE A 128 6.19 9.87 -14.39
C PHE A 128 7.08 10.27 -15.57
N SER A 129 7.96 9.36 -15.95
CA SER A 129 8.61 9.31 -17.26
C SER A 129 8.32 7.98 -17.93
N ASN A 130 8.44 7.91 -19.25
CA ASN A 130 8.30 6.65 -19.98
C ASN A 130 9.58 6.28 -20.72
N ASN A 131 9.80 4.98 -20.85
CA ASN A 131 10.82 4.38 -21.70
C ASN A 131 10.15 3.22 -22.46
N GLY A 132 9.64 3.49 -23.66
CA GLY A 132 8.74 2.59 -24.37
C GLY A 132 7.43 2.39 -23.59
N ASN A 133 7.09 1.13 -23.31
CA ASN A 133 5.94 0.73 -22.50
C ASN A 133 6.19 0.75 -20.98
N GLU A 134 7.46 0.86 -20.54
CA GLU A 134 7.81 0.97 -19.13
C GLU A 134 7.57 2.41 -18.64
N LEU A 135 6.85 2.52 -17.53
CA LEU A 135 6.74 3.76 -16.78
C LEU A 135 7.75 3.78 -15.65
N GLN A 136 8.31 4.96 -15.40
CA GLN A 136 9.27 5.18 -14.34
C GLN A 136 8.77 6.31 -13.45
N SER A 137 8.92 6.13 -12.15
CA SER A 137 8.58 7.16 -11.16
C SER A 137 9.59 7.15 -10.03
N VAL A 138 9.80 8.31 -9.42
CA VAL A 138 10.67 8.45 -8.23
C VAL A 138 9.78 8.63 -7.01
N GLN A 139 9.87 7.69 -6.07
CA GLN A 139 9.12 7.77 -4.82
C GLN A 139 10.08 8.09 -3.68
N PHE A 140 9.68 9.05 -2.84
CA PHE A 140 10.43 9.34 -1.62
C PHE A 140 9.92 8.51 -0.46
N VAL A 141 10.86 7.94 0.30
CA VAL A 141 10.61 7.12 1.48
C VAL A 141 11.32 7.78 2.66
N SER A 142 10.67 7.77 3.83
CA SER A 142 11.28 8.27 5.07
C SER A 142 12.46 7.39 5.48
N ALA A 143 13.36 7.92 6.32
CA ALA A 143 14.49 7.12 6.78
C ALA A 143 14.06 6.01 7.76
N ILE A 144 12.96 6.24 8.50
CA ILE A 144 12.37 5.24 9.41
C ILE A 144 11.77 4.08 8.61
N ASP A 145 10.92 4.38 7.62
CA ASP A 145 10.26 3.32 6.84
C ASP A 145 11.26 2.58 5.95
N ALA A 146 12.33 3.25 5.48
CA ALA A 146 13.41 2.58 4.78
C ALA A 146 14.14 1.56 5.68
N ARG A 147 14.31 1.88 6.98
CA ARG A 147 14.99 1.00 7.94
C ARG A 147 14.12 -0.18 8.35
N TYR A 148 12.87 0.08 8.76
CA TYR A 148 12.00 -0.94 9.37
C TYR A 148 11.00 -1.57 8.39
N GLY A 149 10.82 -0.98 7.21
CA GLY A 149 9.75 -1.35 6.29
C GLY A 149 8.42 -0.75 6.72
N GLY A 150 7.38 -1.02 5.95
CA GLY A 150 6.05 -0.47 6.22
C GLY A 150 5.08 -0.64 5.06
N GLU A 151 3.86 -0.14 5.25
CA GLU A 151 2.86 -0.05 4.20
C GLU A 151 2.96 1.29 3.48
N PHE A 152 3.02 1.24 2.15
CA PHE A 152 3.16 2.41 1.28
C PHE A 152 2.02 2.46 0.28
N ILE A 153 1.51 3.67 0.04
CA ILE A 153 0.53 3.93 -1.02
C ILE A 153 1.27 4.56 -2.19
N LEU A 154 1.30 3.86 -3.32
CA LEU A 154 2.04 4.24 -4.51
C LEU A 154 1.07 4.72 -5.62
N PRO A 155 1.28 5.90 -6.22
CA PRO A 155 0.39 6.45 -7.24
C PRO A 155 0.60 5.81 -8.62
N THR A 156 -0.38 5.10 -9.16
CA THR A 156 -0.35 4.56 -10.53
C THR A 156 -1.26 5.35 -11.46
N LEU A 157 -1.13 5.21 -12.79
CA LEU A 157 -2.03 5.92 -13.71
C LEU A 157 -3.51 5.56 -13.52
N ALA A 158 -3.80 4.35 -13.06
CA ALA A 158 -5.16 3.88 -12.81
C ALA A 158 -5.68 4.25 -11.40
N GLY A 159 -4.82 4.77 -10.51
CA GLY A 159 -5.19 5.13 -9.15
C GLY A 159 -4.04 4.97 -8.17
N THR A 160 -4.20 4.08 -7.19
CA THR A 160 -3.16 3.83 -6.19
C THR A 160 -2.99 2.33 -5.93
N TYR A 161 -1.78 1.95 -5.55
CA TYR A 161 -1.39 0.59 -5.22
C TYR A 161 -0.84 0.56 -3.79
N LYS A 162 -1.38 -0.34 -2.95
CA LYS A 162 -0.89 -0.54 -1.59
C LYS A 162 0.23 -1.59 -1.61
N ALA A 163 1.46 -1.16 -1.33
CA ALA A 163 2.65 -2.01 -1.29
C ALA A 163 3.14 -2.19 0.15
N THR A 164 3.55 -3.40 0.52
CA THR A 164 4.29 -3.64 1.76
C THR A 164 5.76 -3.77 1.44
N LEU A 165 6.59 -2.84 1.94
CA LEU A 165 8.02 -2.85 1.69
C LEU A 165 8.77 -3.46 2.90
N PRO A 166 9.77 -4.33 2.67
CA PRO A 166 10.61 -4.85 3.73
C PRO A 166 11.53 -3.75 4.29
N GLY A 167 12.04 -3.95 5.51
CA GLY A 167 13.09 -3.10 6.06
C GLY A 167 14.44 -3.26 5.35
N GLY A 168 15.33 -2.29 5.55
CA GLY A 168 16.68 -2.26 4.96
C GLY A 168 16.74 -1.72 3.52
N ILE A 169 15.74 -0.94 3.09
CA ILE A 169 15.66 -0.37 1.75
C ILE A 169 16.83 0.59 1.51
N GLN A 170 17.65 0.29 0.52
CA GLN A 170 18.74 1.15 0.10
C GLN A 170 18.26 2.29 -0.81
N ASN A 171 18.96 3.42 -0.78
CA ASN A 171 18.68 4.53 -1.69
C ASN A 171 18.92 4.10 -3.15
N GLY A 172 17.92 4.29 -4.01
CA GLY A 172 17.93 3.84 -5.40
C GLY A 172 17.36 2.44 -5.62
N ALA A 173 16.84 1.76 -4.58
CA ALA A 173 16.15 0.49 -4.72
C ALA A 173 15.00 0.59 -5.74
N LYS A 174 14.82 -0.46 -6.55
CA LYS A 174 13.78 -0.52 -7.57
C LYS A 174 12.63 -1.40 -7.11
N LEU A 175 11.42 -0.89 -7.21
CA LEU A 175 10.19 -1.64 -7.01
C LEU A 175 9.41 -1.68 -8.32
N ARG A 176 9.15 -2.89 -8.83
CA ARG A 176 8.45 -3.12 -10.09
C ARG A 176 7.01 -3.52 -9.81
N LEU A 177 6.07 -2.81 -10.41
CA LEU A 177 4.65 -3.16 -10.44
C LEU A 177 4.32 -3.66 -11.85
N GLU A 178 4.07 -4.96 -11.96
CA GLU A 178 3.77 -5.61 -13.23
C GLU A 178 2.43 -5.15 -13.77
N GLY A 179 2.38 -4.86 -15.07
CA GLY A 179 1.17 -4.44 -15.76
C GLY A 179 0.69 -3.04 -15.40
N GLU A 180 1.44 -2.23 -14.64
CA GLU A 180 1.04 -0.85 -14.30
C GLU A 180 1.68 0.23 -15.20
N GLY A 181 2.34 -0.19 -16.29
CA GLY A 181 2.94 0.68 -17.31
C GLY A 181 1.97 1.14 -18.40
N LEU A 182 2.53 1.62 -19.52
CA LEU A 182 1.76 2.06 -20.68
C LEU A 182 1.43 0.90 -21.62
N TYR A 183 0.38 1.08 -22.42
CA TYR A 183 0.12 0.22 -23.55
C TYR A 183 1.00 0.61 -24.74
N GLU A 184 1.65 -0.39 -25.33
CA GLU A 184 2.36 -0.27 -26.59
C GLU A 184 2.11 -1.52 -27.42
N ASN A 185 1.57 -1.35 -28.63
CA ASN A 185 1.25 -2.45 -29.55
C ASN A 185 0.42 -3.58 -28.89
N GLY A 186 -0.60 -3.20 -28.11
CA GLY A 186 -1.48 -4.14 -27.41
C GLY A 186 -0.90 -4.78 -26.14
N LYS A 187 0.38 -4.56 -25.82
CA LYS A 187 1.00 -5.07 -24.59
C LYS A 187 1.07 -3.97 -23.53
N ARG A 188 0.67 -4.30 -22.31
CA ARG A 188 0.83 -3.42 -21.14
C ARG A 188 2.23 -3.62 -20.57
N GLY A 189 2.99 -2.55 -20.42
CA GLY A 189 4.28 -2.56 -19.73
C GLY A 189 4.13 -2.46 -18.22
N ASP A 190 5.25 -2.21 -17.55
CA ASP A 190 5.34 -2.18 -16.09
C ASP A 190 5.64 -0.78 -15.56
N LEU A 191 5.37 -0.56 -14.28
CA LEU A 191 5.75 0.67 -13.57
C LEU A 191 6.89 0.37 -12.61
N VAL A 192 8.03 1.04 -12.81
CA VAL A 192 9.22 0.91 -11.99
C VAL A 192 9.39 2.15 -11.13
N TYR A 193 9.25 1.99 -9.82
CA TYR A 193 9.60 3.00 -8.85
C TYR A 193 11.08 2.93 -8.50
N THR A 194 11.76 4.06 -8.55
CA THR A 194 13.06 4.25 -7.91
C THR A 194 12.83 4.89 -6.55
N LEU A 195 13.07 4.14 -5.49
CA LEU A 195 12.89 4.59 -4.12
C LEU A 195 14.09 5.47 -3.72
N ARG A 196 13.82 6.69 -3.26
CA ARG A 196 14.82 7.59 -2.71
C ARG A 196 14.56 7.87 -1.26
N VAL A 197 15.52 7.54 -0.40
CA VAL A 197 15.42 7.80 1.03
C VAL A 197 15.67 9.28 1.26
N ARG A 198 14.69 9.97 1.85
CA ARG A 198 14.83 11.38 2.27
C ARG A 198 14.45 11.47 3.75
N PRO A 199 15.43 11.64 4.65
CA PRO A 199 15.14 11.76 6.06
C PRO A 199 14.31 13.02 6.36
N GLY A 200 13.34 12.87 7.25
CA GLY A 200 12.61 13.99 7.82
C GLY A 200 13.47 14.80 8.80
N ARG A 201 13.10 16.06 9.06
CA ARG A 201 13.85 17.00 9.93
C ARG A 201 14.18 16.44 11.33
N HIS A 202 13.30 15.60 11.88
CA HIS A 202 13.46 15.01 13.20
C HIS A 202 13.97 13.57 13.16
N GLU A 203 13.92 12.92 11.99
CA GLU A 203 14.30 11.51 11.86
C GLU A 203 15.79 11.31 12.04
N GLU A 204 16.62 12.25 11.59
CA GLU A 204 18.07 12.15 11.79
C GLU A 204 18.44 12.04 13.28
N LYS A 205 17.78 12.84 14.13
CA LYS A 205 18.02 12.80 15.58
C LYS A 205 17.51 11.49 16.21
N VAL A 206 16.35 11.03 15.77
CA VAL A 206 15.75 9.79 16.27
C VAL A 206 16.60 8.59 15.87
N LEU A 207 17.05 8.52 14.61
CA LEU A 207 17.90 7.45 14.11
C LEU A 207 19.27 7.45 14.79
N ALA A 208 19.89 8.61 14.97
CA ALA A 208 21.15 8.70 15.72
C ALA A 208 20.99 8.21 17.17
N ARG A 209 19.89 8.58 17.83
CA ARG A 209 19.60 8.10 19.20
C ARG A 209 19.32 6.59 19.23
N LEU A 210 18.65 6.05 18.22
CA LEU A 210 18.41 4.62 18.09
C LEU A 210 19.73 3.86 17.87
N ASP A 211 20.62 4.36 17.00
CA ASP A 211 21.94 3.77 16.78
C ASP A 211 22.79 3.77 18.07
N GLU A 212 22.74 4.85 18.85
CA GLU A 212 23.37 4.92 20.18
C GLU A 212 22.84 3.85 21.13
N LEU A 213 21.51 3.71 21.21
CA LEU A 213 20.86 2.72 22.09
C LEU A 213 21.15 1.29 21.64
N GLU A 214 21.10 1.02 20.33
CA GLU A 214 21.44 -0.28 19.77
C GLU A 214 22.91 -0.64 20.03
N ALA A 215 23.84 0.33 19.91
CA ALA A 215 25.25 0.13 20.24
C ALA A 215 25.44 -0.21 21.73
N GLN A 216 24.78 0.53 22.63
CA GLN A 216 24.78 0.23 24.07
C GLN A 216 24.25 -1.16 24.37
N HIS A 217 23.20 -1.61 23.66
CA HIS A 217 22.66 -2.96 23.79
C HIS A 217 23.60 -4.05 23.26
N LYS A 218 24.39 -3.75 22.23
CA LYS A 218 25.32 -4.70 21.59
C LYS A 218 26.61 -4.87 22.39
N GLU A 219 27.03 -3.81 23.08
CA GLU A 219 28.17 -3.80 24.01
C GLU A 219 27.79 -4.23 25.43
N ALA A 220 26.50 -4.32 25.73
CA ALA A 220 26.04 -4.95 26.95
C ALA A 220 26.58 -6.39 26.98
N PRO A 221 27.40 -6.76 27.98
CA PRO A 221 27.91 -8.11 28.08
C PRO A 221 26.73 -9.07 28.08
N ALA A 222 26.85 -10.18 27.33
CA ALA A 222 25.90 -11.28 27.45
C ALA A 222 25.73 -11.57 28.94
N LEU A 223 24.52 -11.34 29.45
CA LEU A 223 24.22 -11.49 30.87
C LEU A 223 24.71 -12.87 31.30
N GLN A 224 25.73 -12.91 32.15
CA GLN A 224 26.25 -14.19 32.64
C GLN A 224 25.14 -14.81 33.49
N PRO A 225 24.80 -16.10 33.29
CA PRO A 225 23.86 -16.79 34.15
C PRO A 225 24.31 -16.64 35.61
N GLY A 226 23.51 -15.96 36.43
CA GLY A 226 23.81 -15.71 37.84
C GLY A 226 24.39 -14.34 38.21
N SER A 227 24.76 -13.47 37.26
CA SER A 227 25.19 -12.08 37.55
C SER A 227 24.11 -11.03 37.29
N ALA A 228 22.96 -11.44 36.77
CA ALA A 228 21.82 -10.55 36.62
C ALA A 228 21.31 -10.17 38.01
N PRO A 229 21.14 -8.86 38.32
CA PRO A 229 20.36 -8.49 39.49
C PRO A 229 19.01 -9.21 39.42
N PRO A 230 18.45 -9.66 40.56
CA PRO A 230 17.11 -10.23 40.56
C PRO A 230 16.19 -9.27 39.79
N PRO A 231 15.30 -9.79 38.91
CA PRO A 231 14.43 -8.96 38.11
C PRO A 231 13.77 -7.91 39.00
N GLU A 232 13.95 -6.63 38.69
CA GLU A 232 13.36 -5.56 39.51
C GLU A 232 11.85 -5.78 39.58
N GLU A 233 11.38 -6.17 40.76
CA GLU A 233 9.97 -6.19 41.04
C GLU A 233 9.48 -4.74 40.97
N ILE A 234 8.64 -4.44 39.98
CA ILE A 234 7.99 -3.14 39.91
C ILE A 234 7.09 -3.06 41.15
N ASP A 235 7.42 -2.16 42.06
CA ASP A 235 6.54 -1.84 43.19
C ASP A 235 5.28 -1.19 42.61
N PHE A 236 4.13 -1.83 42.79
CA PHE A 236 2.85 -1.32 42.28
C PHE A 236 2.25 -0.42 43.37
N PRO A 237 2.34 0.92 43.27
CA PRO A 237 1.80 1.78 44.29
C PRO A 237 0.26 1.71 44.24
N GLY A 238 -0.34 0.99 45.18
CA GLY A 238 -1.77 1.08 45.50
C GLY A 238 -2.75 0.11 44.81
N GLY A 239 -2.29 -0.95 44.13
CA GLY A 239 -3.18 -1.97 43.55
C GLY A 239 -3.41 -3.17 44.48
N SER A 240 -4.65 -3.43 44.92
CA SER A 240 -4.98 -4.57 45.80
C SER A 240 -4.86 -5.95 45.15
N VAL A 241 -4.77 -6.01 43.81
CA VAL A 241 -4.77 -7.27 43.04
C VAL A 241 -3.36 -7.85 42.87
N PRO A 242 -2.31 -7.10 42.44
CA PRO A 242 -0.95 -7.64 42.36
C PRO A 242 -0.42 -8.20 43.70
N SER A 243 -0.66 -7.51 44.81
CA SER A 243 -0.25 -7.97 46.15
C SER A 243 -1.01 -9.23 46.57
N LEU A 244 -2.34 -9.24 46.40
CA LEU A 244 -3.16 -10.42 46.68
C LEU A 244 -2.75 -11.63 45.84
N VAL A 245 -2.43 -11.42 44.56
CA VAL A 245 -1.96 -12.49 43.68
C VAL A 245 -0.61 -12.99 44.17
N LYS A 246 0.35 -12.11 44.49
CA LYS A 246 1.65 -12.49 45.06
C LYS A 246 1.49 -13.35 46.31
N ASP A 247 0.57 -13.00 47.22
CA ASP A 247 0.26 -13.76 48.43
C ASP A 247 -0.38 -15.13 48.13
N LEU A 248 -1.11 -15.26 47.01
CA LEU A 248 -1.77 -16.50 46.59
C LEU A 248 -0.81 -17.46 45.87
N LEU A 249 0.24 -16.97 45.21
CA LEU A 249 1.15 -17.81 44.41
C LEU A 249 1.80 -18.96 45.20
N PRO A 250 2.25 -18.81 46.46
CA PRO A 250 2.78 -19.93 47.25
C PRO A 250 1.79 -21.10 47.43
N ALA A 251 0.49 -20.82 47.51
CA ALA A 251 -0.54 -21.85 47.59
C ALA A 251 -0.71 -22.59 46.26
N ILE A 252 -0.55 -21.88 45.14
CA ILE A 252 -0.56 -22.48 43.80
C ILE A 252 0.68 -23.37 43.60
N ASP A 253 1.86 -22.89 44.00
CA ASP A 253 3.10 -23.67 43.93
C ASP A 253 3.02 -24.95 44.76
N SER A 254 2.39 -24.88 45.94
CA SER A 254 2.19 -26.04 46.81
C SER A 254 1.28 -27.09 46.17
N LEU A 255 0.23 -26.65 45.45
CA LEU A 255 -0.66 -27.54 44.70
C LEU A 255 0.05 -28.18 43.51
N GLU A 256 0.92 -27.45 42.83
CA GLU A 256 1.75 -27.95 41.72
C GLU A 256 2.73 -29.01 42.19
N LYS A 257 3.48 -28.72 43.26
CA LYS A 257 4.39 -29.68 43.88
C LYS A 257 3.67 -30.93 44.38
N ALA A 258 2.46 -30.79 44.93
CA ALA A 258 1.64 -31.92 45.33
C ALA A 258 1.25 -32.79 44.14
N LEU A 259 0.84 -32.18 43.01
CA LEU A 259 0.52 -32.90 41.77
C LEU A 259 1.74 -33.62 41.17
N ASP A 260 2.91 -32.98 41.19
CA ASP A 260 4.16 -33.58 40.68
C ASP A 260 4.62 -34.76 41.56
N ALA A 261 4.43 -34.67 42.88
CA ALA A 261 4.75 -35.74 43.81
C ALA A 261 3.82 -36.97 43.70
N MET A 262 2.61 -36.83 43.14
CA MET A 262 1.61 -37.90 43.02
C MET A 262 1.88 -38.91 41.89
N GLN A 263 3.14 -39.06 41.44
CA GLN A 263 3.49 -39.86 40.25
C GLN A 263 3.65 -41.39 40.42
N ALA A 264 3.25 -42.04 41.52
CA ALA A 264 3.56 -43.48 41.65
C ALA A 264 2.56 -44.43 42.31
N THR A 265 1.45 -44.02 42.93
CA THR A 265 0.53 -44.99 43.56
C THR A 265 -0.91 -44.51 43.65
N GLY A 266 -1.82 -45.21 42.99
CA GLY A 266 -3.03 -45.74 43.63
C GLY A 266 -4.29 -44.88 43.79
N ASP A 267 -4.36 -43.63 43.33
CA ASP A 267 -5.62 -42.86 43.42
C ASP A 267 -5.74 -41.74 42.36
N SER A 268 -6.02 -42.12 41.10
CA SER A 268 -6.11 -41.19 39.96
C SER A 268 -7.17 -40.10 40.14
N ALA A 269 -8.28 -40.42 40.81
CA ALA A 269 -9.38 -39.49 41.04
C ALA A 269 -8.97 -38.26 41.86
N HIS A 270 -8.09 -38.42 42.85
CA HIS A 270 -7.58 -37.32 43.66
C HIS A 270 -6.61 -36.43 42.87
N ARG A 271 -5.73 -37.04 42.07
CA ARG A 271 -4.82 -36.31 41.18
C ARG A 271 -5.59 -35.51 40.13
N ASP A 272 -6.59 -36.12 39.50
CA ASP A 272 -7.44 -35.48 38.49
C ASP A 272 -8.25 -34.32 39.11
N GLY A 273 -8.78 -34.51 40.32
CA GLY A 273 -9.46 -33.45 41.07
C GLY A 273 -8.55 -32.27 41.40
N LEU A 274 -7.32 -32.51 41.87
CA LEU A 274 -6.35 -31.45 42.12
C LEU A 274 -5.93 -30.73 40.84
N ALA A 275 -5.74 -31.48 39.74
CA ALA A 275 -5.41 -30.91 38.44
C ALA A 275 -6.52 -30.00 37.92
N MET A 276 -7.79 -30.38 38.09
CA MET A 276 -8.94 -29.56 37.73
C MET A 276 -9.00 -28.27 38.55
N ILE A 277 -8.79 -28.35 39.87
CA ILE A 277 -8.76 -27.18 40.76
C ILE A 277 -7.62 -26.23 40.34
N LEU A 278 -6.45 -26.78 40.01
CA LEU A 278 -5.32 -25.98 39.57
C LEU A 278 -5.60 -25.29 38.23
N SER A 279 -6.24 -25.99 37.28
CA SER A 279 -6.70 -25.40 36.02
C SER A 279 -7.67 -24.25 36.27
N MET A 280 -8.72 -24.47 37.06
CA MET A 280 -9.72 -23.44 37.37
C MET A 280 -9.10 -22.19 38.02
N LYS A 281 -8.11 -22.37 38.91
CA LYS A 281 -7.38 -21.24 39.49
C LYS A 281 -6.53 -20.49 38.46
N ARG A 282 -5.85 -21.20 37.56
CA ARG A 282 -5.05 -20.60 36.49
C ARG A 282 -5.93 -19.83 35.51
N ASP A 283 -7.08 -20.40 35.14
CA ASP A 283 -8.05 -19.76 34.25
C ASP A 283 -8.64 -18.48 34.88
N ALA A 284 -8.96 -18.53 36.18
CA ALA A 284 -9.43 -17.35 36.92
C ALA A 284 -8.36 -16.25 36.98
N LEU A 285 -7.09 -16.60 37.22
CA LEU A 285 -5.98 -15.65 37.20
C LEU A 285 -5.79 -15.03 35.80
N ALA A 286 -5.85 -15.83 34.75
CA ALA A 286 -5.72 -15.38 33.37
C ALA A 286 -6.83 -14.40 32.96
N GLN A 287 -8.07 -14.63 33.39
CA GLN A 287 -9.19 -13.69 33.16
C GLN A 287 -8.96 -12.30 33.77
N HIS A 288 -8.18 -12.23 34.85
CA HIS A 288 -7.80 -10.98 35.51
C HIS A 288 -6.41 -10.47 35.09
N GLY A 289 -5.89 -10.93 33.94
CA GLY A 289 -4.65 -10.43 33.35
C GLY A 289 -3.37 -10.95 33.99
N VAL A 290 -3.46 -12.02 34.80
CA VAL A 290 -2.29 -12.72 35.37
C VAL A 290 -1.94 -13.92 34.49
N HIS A 291 -0.78 -13.86 33.83
CA HIS A 291 -0.35 -14.89 32.88
C HIS A 291 0.95 -15.54 33.32
N ARG A 292 1.10 -16.84 33.04
CA ARG A 292 2.35 -17.57 33.27
C ARG A 292 3.45 -17.10 32.32
N VAL A 293 4.68 -17.10 32.81
CA VAL A 293 5.88 -16.90 31.99
C VAL A 293 6.29 -18.26 31.41
N PRO A 294 6.12 -18.49 30.09
CA PRO A 294 6.60 -19.72 29.48
C PRO A 294 8.13 -19.77 29.58
N ALA A 295 8.66 -20.88 30.07
CA ALA A 295 10.09 -20.99 30.38
C ALA A 295 10.74 -22.27 29.83
N ILE A 296 10.13 -23.45 29.94
CA ILE A 296 10.74 -24.71 29.45
C ILE A 296 11.04 -24.61 27.94
N GLY A 297 12.29 -24.87 27.55
CA GLY A 297 12.72 -24.86 26.14
C GLY A 297 12.94 -23.47 25.55
N GLU A 298 12.60 -22.40 26.27
CA GLU A 298 12.85 -21.02 25.84
C GLU A 298 14.29 -20.59 26.14
N ARG A 299 14.76 -19.56 25.44
CA ARG A 299 16.07 -18.96 25.71
C ARG A 299 16.03 -18.23 27.04
N PHE A 300 17.05 -18.42 27.88
CA PHE A 300 17.13 -17.78 29.18
C PHE A 300 17.10 -16.25 29.05
N ASN A 301 16.08 -15.64 29.66
CA ASN A 301 15.90 -14.19 29.68
C ASN A 301 15.98 -13.70 31.14
N PRO A 302 17.05 -12.99 31.52
CA PRO A 302 17.22 -12.45 32.87
C PRO A 302 16.13 -11.49 33.36
N HIS A 303 15.31 -10.94 32.46
CA HIS A 303 14.20 -10.06 32.85
C HIS A 303 12.97 -10.81 33.35
N VAL A 304 12.86 -12.12 33.08
CA VAL A 304 11.67 -12.92 33.44
C VAL A 304 12.03 -14.27 34.07
N HIS A 305 13.30 -14.68 34.00
CA HIS A 305 13.82 -15.93 34.55
C HIS A 305 14.89 -15.65 35.60
N HIS A 306 14.81 -16.38 36.72
CA HIS A 306 15.82 -16.44 37.78
C HIS A 306 16.56 -17.78 37.69
N ALA A 307 17.75 -17.78 37.10
CA ALA A 307 18.56 -18.98 36.98
C ALA A 307 19.21 -19.35 38.31
N VAL A 308 18.89 -20.53 38.84
CA VAL A 308 19.42 -21.01 40.13
C VAL A 308 20.38 -22.18 40.01
N ALA A 309 20.43 -22.85 38.86
CA ALA A 309 21.40 -23.89 38.57
C ALA A 309 21.69 -24.01 37.07
N VAL A 310 22.85 -24.58 36.74
CA VAL A 310 23.26 -24.90 35.38
C VAL A 310 23.21 -26.42 35.20
N ASP A 311 22.56 -26.89 34.13
CA ASP A 311 22.44 -28.31 33.80
C ASP A 311 23.36 -28.66 32.63
N THR A 312 24.43 -29.40 32.93
CA THR A 312 25.43 -29.84 31.96
C THR A 312 25.05 -31.13 31.22
N ASN A 313 23.95 -31.79 31.60
CA ASN A 313 23.51 -33.06 31.04
C ASN A 313 22.15 -32.99 30.33
N SER A 314 21.61 -31.77 30.11
CA SER A 314 20.30 -31.56 29.50
C SER A 314 20.21 -31.99 28.03
N GLY A 315 21.34 -32.07 27.31
CA GLY A 315 21.38 -32.30 25.86
C GLY A 315 20.80 -31.16 25.02
N LEU A 316 20.43 -30.04 25.65
CA LEU A 316 19.89 -28.83 25.03
C LEU A 316 21.01 -27.85 24.68
N GLU A 317 20.73 -26.93 23.75
CA GLU A 317 21.67 -25.87 23.41
C GLU A 317 21.95 -24.97 24.61
N LYS A 318 23.23 -24.59 24.77
CA LYS A 318 23.69 -23.69 25.83
C LYS A 318 22.87 -22.40 25.88
N GLY A 319 22.35 -22.08 27.07
CA GLY A 319 21.52 -20.90 27.30
C GLY A 319 20.01 -21.09 27.10
N LEU A 320 19.54 -22.31 26.80
CA LEU A 320 18.12 -22.67 26.89
C LEU A 320 17.76 -23.08 28.33
N VAL A 321 16.50 -22.86 28.72
CA VAL A 321 15.96 -23.34 29.99
C VAL A 321 15.68 -24.84 29.88
N SER A 322 16.34 -25.64 30.73
CA SER A 322 16.18 -27.10 30.76
C SER A 322 15.04 -27.56 31.65
N ASP A 323 14.79 -26.86 32.75
CA ASP A 323 13.78 -27.22 33.74
C ASP A 323 13.25 -26.00 34.50
N VAL A 324 11.99 -26.04 34.93
CA VAL A 324 11.32 -24.99 35.70
C VAL A 324 10.99 -25.51 37.08
N LEU A 325 11.70 -24.99 38.09
CA LEU A 325 11.53 -25.38 39.49
C LEU A 325 10.38 -24.62 40.18
N GLN A 326 10.11 -23.41 39.69
CA GLN A 326 8.99 -22.58 40.14
C GLN A 326 8.52 -21.70 38.99
N GLU A 327 7.22 -21.66 38.80
CA GLU A 327 6.60 -20.97 37.68
C GLU A 327 6.55 -19.46 37.91
N GLY A 328 6.89 -18.70 36.86
CA GLY A 328 6.82 -17.24 36.86
C GLY A 328 5.45 -16.74 36.41
N TYR A 329 5.12 -15.53 36.82
CA TYR A 329 3.85 -14.87 36.51
C TYR A 329 4.05 -13.40 36.17
N THR A 330 3.24 -12.91 35.23
CA THR A 330 3.10 -11.51 34.85
C THR A 330 1.69 -11.03 35.13
N TYR A 331 1.51 -9.75 35.41
CA TYR A 331 0.21 -9.08 35.53
C TYR A 331 0.19 -7.89 34.59
N SER A 332 -0.78 -7.88 33.65
CA SER A 332 -0.92 -6.80 32.67
C SER A 332 0.39 -6.46 31.94
N GLY A 333 1.20 -7.49 31.63
CA GLY A 333 2.50 -7.34 30.96
C GLY A 333 3.69 -6.99 31.86
N HIS A 334 3.46 -6.74 33.15
CA HIS A 334 4.52 -6.48 34.13
C HIS A 334 4.86 -7.73 34.93
N LEU A 335 6.13 -7.94 35.28
CA LEU A 335 6.57 -9.11 36.03
C LEU A 335 6.03 -9.06 37.47
N LEU A 336 5.30 -10.10 37.89
CA LEU A 336 4.93 -10.29 39.29
C LEU A 336 5.96 -11.14 40.04
N ARG A 337 6.40 -12.23 39.40
CA ARG A 337 7.39 -13.17 39.94
C ARG A 337 8.13 -13.83 38.78
N ALA A 338 9.46 -13.86 38.85
CA ALA A 338 10.28 -14.56 37.87
C ALA A 338 10.13 -16.08 37.98
N SER A 339 10.26 -16.79 36.85
CA SER A 339 10.35 -18.26 36.88
C SER A 339 11.70 -18.67 37.44
N MET A 340 11.74 -19.55 38.44
CA MET A 340 13.01 -20.14 38.89
C MET A 340 13.36 -21.32 37.98
N VAL A 341 14.51 -21.23 37.31
CA VAL A 341 14.85 -22.15 36.22
C VAL A 341 16.25 -22.75 36.36
N ARG A 342 16.43 -23.92 35.74
CA ARG A 342 17.75 -24.47 35.39
C ARG A 342 18.06 -24.16 33.94
N VAL A 343 19.30 -23.80 33.65
CA VAL A 343 19.74 -23.40 32.29
C VAL A 343 20.79 -24.38 31.78
N ALA A 344 20.71 -24.76 30.51
CA ALA A 344 21.70 -25.61 29.85
C ALA A 344 23.07 -24.93 29.79
N GLY A 345 24.10 -25.62 30.29
CA GLY A 345 25.46 -25.11 30.54
C GLY A 345 26.42 -25.09 29.36
#